data_AF-A0A7W4KFJ8-F1
#
_entry.id   AF-A0A7W4KFJ8-F1
#
_cell.length_a   1.000
_cell.length_b   1.000
_cell.length_c   1.000
_cell.angle_alpha   90.00
_cell.angle_beta   90.00
_cell.angle_gamma   90.00
#
_symmetry.space_group_name_H-M   'P 1'
#
loop_
_entity.id
_entity.type
_entity.pdbx_description
1 polymer ?
#
loop_
_entity_poly.entity_id
_entity_poly.type
_entity_poly.pdbx_seq_one_letter_code
_entity_poly.pdbx_strand_id
1 'polypeptide(L)'
;MKATLHALRLYASPVFIRENPTLISAAVYLVITADSLRHIPAGPFTSLHDIGMFWWLTQQSLFTGLCCQYWRQVRSPLSPMVPGLLAAEYRAIHVMLALGLALLAVPAVMRHAPLLNVLALESLNLSLSTGSDLAGPKILRPRLRKVRTGIVLVLFVTFMIPTMQDMLMRAPWFVALGLLAVTLPAALVELHHSPFAHPGEHAPAARRRRRKPPGAATLALVRALMWQPPRLRAMPLPNGLASGAPLGLLVQSAAVLLVFAGFGLLVNAISTLHAPTLQDAREAGTTALGQVVMLGAVALPNWMLARRDWPFLLSLGPFGARADFARALYRAHAGRAVMAGIILGLFAALAASLMGAVPPLRALAAAPALAAVVVGGSYLPSLAVFSPLTNRLGIMLLLSMLGSLVGTQIYTQILFGKTPVPDLAWALPVAAVAFALLMARLAPRALARADWPIEPPAL
;
A
#
# COMPACT_ATOMS: atom_id res chain seq x y z
N MET A 1 33.33 -0.43 -15.07
CA MET A 1 32.27 -0.11 -16.04
C MET A 1 31.50 -1.33 -16.54
N LYS A 2 32.16 -2.41 -16.99
CA LYS A 2 31.47 -3.64 -17.46
C LYS A 2 30.47 -4.23 -16.43
N ALA A 3 30.86 -4.31 -15.15
CA ALA A 3 29.98 -4.79 -14.09
C ALA A 3 28.76 -3.88 -13.85
N THR A 4 28.93 -2.55 -13.92
CA THR A 4 27.83 -1.58 -13.80
C THR A 4 26.86 -1.67 -14.97
N LEU A 5 27.36 -1.86 -16.20
CA LEU A 5 26.50 -2.09 -17.37
C LEU A 5 25.73 -3.41 -17.25
N HIS A 6 26.35 -4.45 -16.70
CA HIS A 6 25.67 -5.71 -16.42
C HIS A 6 24.55 -5.53 -15.37
N ALA A 7 24.83 -4.83 -14.27
CA ALA A 7 23.83 -4.48 -13.26
C ALA A 7 22.68 -3.66 -13.88
N LEU A 8 22.97 -2.65 -14.70
CA LEU A 8 21.96 -1.86 -15.41
C LEU A 8 21.07 -2.71 -16.35
N ARG A 9 21.65 -3.73 -17.02
CA ARG A 9 20.86 -4.66 -17.84
C ARG A 9 19.81 -5.43 -17.01
N LEU A 10 20.04 -5.64 -15.72
CA LEU A 10 19.06 -6.29 -14.84
C LEU A 10 17.83 -5.39 -14.62
N TYR A 11 17.99 -4.06 -14.58
CA TYR A 11 16.88 -3.10 -14.52
C TYR A 11 16.12 -2.97 -15.85
N ALA A 12 16.75 -3.34 -16.97
CA ALA A 12 16.07 -3.44 -18.27
C ALA A 12 15.49 -4.83 -18.53
N SER A 13 15.71 -5.80 -17.64
CA SER A 13 15.31 -7.19 -17.86
C SER A 13 13.78 -7.34 -17.78
N PRO A 14 13.19 -8.29 -18.53
CA PRO A 14 11.77 -8.59 -18.40
C PRO A 14 11.42 -9.13 -17.00
N VAL A 15 12.39 -9.69 -16.29
CA VAL A 15 12.26 -10.18 -14.92
C VAL A 15 11.99 -9.02 -13.96
N PHE A 16 12.71 -7.90 -14.11
CA PHE A 16 12.49 -6.69 -13.30
C PHE A 16 11.05 -6.19 -13.42
N ILE A 17 10.51 -6.09 -14.63
CA ILE A 17 9.12 -5.63 -14.83
C ILE A 17 8.11 -6.67 -14.31
N ARG A 18 8.37 -7.96 -14.56
CA ARG A 18 7.44 -9.05 -14.19
C ARG A 18 7.32 -9.24 -12.68
N GLU A 19 8.42 -9.10 -11.95
CA GLU A 19 8.50 -9.46 -10.54
C GLU A 19 8.34 -8.28 -9.58
N ASN A 20 8.37 -7.05 -10.10
CA ASN A 20 8.14 -5.85 -9.29
C ASN A 20 6.70 -5.32 -9.48
N PRO A 21 5.77 -5.65 -8.57
CA PRO A 21 4.37 -5.27 -8.69
C PRO A 21 4.17 -3.74 -8.63
N THR A 22 5.09 -3.03 -7.96
CA THR A 22 5.08 -1.57 -7.84
C THR A 22 5.35 -0.87 -9.17
N LEU A 23 6.13 -1.47 -10.09
CA LEU A 23 6.34 -0.89 -11.42
C LEU A 23 5.07 -0.93 -12.27
N ILE A 24 4.26 -1.98 -12.12
CA ILE A 24 2.96 -2.06 -12.78
C ILE A 24 2.04 -0.96 -12.25
N SER A 25 2.01 -0.76 -10.93
CA SER A 25 1.28 0.37 -10.33
C SER A 25 1.78 1.72 -10.86
N ALA A 26 3.10 1.90 -10.98
CA ALA A 26 3.69 3.13 -11.53
C ALA A 26 3.22 3.37 -12.97
N ALA A 27 3.20 2.33 -13.81
CA ALA A 27 2.74 2.45 -15.19
C ALA A 27 1.25 2.84 -15.27
N VAL A 28 0.39 2.25 -14.42
CA VAL A 28 -1.04 2.59 -14.37
C VAL A 28 -1.25 4.02 -13.93
N TYR A 29 -0.61 4.46 -12.84
CA TYR A 29 -0.73 5.84 -12.38
C TYR A 29 -0.13 6.85 -13.38
N LEU A 30 0.93 6.47 -14.10
CA LEU A 30 1.49 7.29 -15.17
C LEU A 30 0.51 7.46 -16.33
N VAL A 31 -0.21 6.40 -16.72
CA VAL A 31 -1.25 6.48 -17.75
C VAL A 31 -2.39 7.40 -17.31
N ILE A 32 -2.86 7.28 -16.07
CA ILE A 32 -3.89 8.17 -15.50
C ILE A 32 -3.39 9.63 -15.49
N THR A 33 -2.15 9.85 -15.05
CA THR A 33 -1.52 11.18 -15.05
C THR A 33 -1.43 11.76 -16.45
N ALA A 34 -1.04 10.95 -17.44
CA ALA A 34 -0.95 11.36 -18.84
C ALA A 34 -2.32 11.68 -19.45
N ASP A 35 -3.36 10.91 -19.09
CA ASP A 35 -4.74 11.18 -19.51
C ASP A 35 -5.29 12.46 -18.89
N SER A 36 -5.13 12.65 -17.58
CA SER A 36 -5.46 13.90 -16.90
C SER A 36 -4.75 15.10 -17.53
N LEU A 37 -3.47 14.96 -17.88
CA LEU A 37 -2.70 16.00 -18.56
C LEU A 37 -3.26 16.39 -19.94
N ARG A 38 -3.96 15.51 -20.66
CA ARG A 38 -4.56 15.85 -21.97
C ARG A 38 -5.76 16.79 -21.84
N HIS A 39 -6.46 16.72 -20.71
CA HIS A 39 -7.67 17.50 -20.45
C HIS A 39 -7.37 18.88 -19.85
N ILE A 40 -6.11 19.14 -19.46
CA ILE A 40 -5.67 20.43 -18.94
C ILE A 40 -5.27 21.33 -20.13
N PRO A 41 -5.95 22.49 -20.33
CA PRO A 41 -5.64 23.39 -21.43
C PRO A 41 -4.17 23.83 -21.42
N ALA A 42 -3.59 24.02 -22.61
CA ALA A 42 -2.23 24.53 -22.74
C ALA A 42 -2.18 25.99 -22.25
N GLY A 43 -1.41 26.26 -21.20
CA GLY A 43 -1.30 27.57 -20.58
C GLY A 43 -0.19 27.59 -19.53
N PRO A 44 0.14 28.78 -18.97
CA PRO A 44 1.11 28.90 -17.89
C PRO A 44 0.68 28.04 -16.70
N PHE A 45 1.65 27.39 -16.06
CA PHE A 45 1.41 26.44 -14.98
C PHE A 45 0.58 27.05 -13.84
N THR A 46 -0.70 26.69 -13.76
CA THR A 46 -1.59 27.22 -12.71
C THR A 46 -1.56 26.36 -11.45
N SER A 47 -1.46 25.02 -11.58
CA SER A 47 -1.52 24.08 -10.46
C SER A 47 -1.30 22.61 -10.90
N LEU A 48 -0.82 21.77 -9.97
CA LEU A 48 -0.82 20.30 -10.03
C LEU A 48 -2.14 19.68 -9.58
N HIS A 49 -3.16 20.46 -9.19
CA HIS A 49 -4.33 19.96 -8.45
C HIS A 49 -4.94 18.70 -9.05
N ASP A 50 -5.05 18.68 -10.38
CA ASP A 50 -5.70 17.61 -11.13
C ASP A 50 -4.83 16.35 -11.33
N ILE A 51 -3.51 16.48 -11.22
CA ILE A 51 -2.55 15.40 -11.48
C ILE A 51 -1.74 14.99 -10.25
N GLY A 52 -1.69 15.83 -9.22
CA GLY A 52 -0.71 15.77 -8.15
C GLY A 52 -0.79 14.46 -7.36
N MET A 53 -1.99 13.98 -7.07
CA MET A 53 -2.18 12.70 -6.38
C MET A 53 -1.63 11.53 -7.22
N PHE A 54 -2.00 11.44 -8.50
CA PHE A 54 -1.59 10.33 -9.36
C PHE A 54 -0.10 10.41 -9.72
N TRP A 55 0.44 11.62 -9.89
CA TRP A 55 1.86 11.83 -10.11
C TRP A 55 2.69 11.45 -8.88
N TRP A 56 2.24 11.84 -7.68
CA TRP A 56 2.84 11.43 -6.41
C TRP A 56 2.86 9.90 -6.23
N LEU A 57 1.73 9.23 -6.55
CA LEU A 57 1.64 7.77 -6.50
C LEU A 57 2.51 7.08 -7.58
N THR A 58 2.68 7.71 -8.74
CA THR A 58 3.58 7.26 -9.80
C THR A 58 5.03 7.28 -9.32
N GLN A 59 5.48 8.42 -8.79
CA GLN A 59 6.81 8.60 -8.21
C GLN A 59 7.09 7.57 -7.10
N GLN A 60 6.17 7.45 -6.14
CA GLN A 60 6.29 6.52 -5.02
C GLN A 60 6.43 5.08 -5.52
N SER A 61 5.58 4.68 -6.49
CA SER A 61 5.56 3.33 -7.03
C SER A 61 6.83 3.01 -7.83
N LEU A 62 7.32 3.97 -8.65
CA LEU A 62 8.53 3.82 -9.44
C LEU A 62 9.76 3.70 -8.54
N PHE A 63 9.97 4.64 -7.62
CA PHE A 63 11.13 4.65 -6.73
C PHE A 63 11.12 3.44 -5.80
N THR A 64 9.95 3.05 -5.27
CA THR A 64 9.83 1.82 -4.48
C THR A 64 10.21 0.59 -5.31
N GLY A 65 9.78 0.50 -6.58
CA GLY A 65 10.16 -0.60 -7.48
C GLY A 65 11.66 -0.68 -7.74
N LEU A 66 12.31 0.45 -8.02
CA LEU A 66 13.76 0.52 -8.20
C LEU A 66 14.51 0.11 -6.92
N CYS A 67 14.08 0.62 -5.77
CA CYS A 67 14.67 0.26 -4.47
C CYS A 67 14.43 -1.22 -4.12
N CYS A 68 13.26 -1.79 -4.42
CA CYS A 68 12.99 -3.21 -4.21
C CYS A 68 13.95 -4.10 -5.00
N GLN A 69 14.22 -3.77 -6.27
CA GLN A 69 15.19 -4.50 -7.09
C GLN A 69 16.61 -4.42 -6.51
N TYR A 70 17.06 -3.21 -6.17
CA TYR A 70 18.37 -3.01 -5.55
C TYR A 70 18.52 -3.79 -4.25
N TRP A 71 17.54 -3.68 -3.34
CA TRP A 71 17.60 -4.38 -2.06
C TRP A 71 17.54 -5.89 -2.20
N ARG A 72 16.81 -6.42 -3.20
CA ARG A 72 16.81 -7.85 -3.51
C ARG A 72 18.20 -8.34 -3.91
N GLN A 73 18.91 -7.55 -4.71
CA GLN A 73 20.26 -7.90 -5.15
C GLN A 73 21.27 -7.72 -4.01
N VAL A 74 21.24 -6.62 -3.28
CA VAL A 74 22.23 -6.32 -2.23
C VAL A 74 22.09 -7.22 -1.00
N ARG A 75 20.87 -7.66 -0.66
CA ARG A 75 20.63 -8.48 0.55
C ARG A 75 20.87 -9.96 0.38
N SER A 76 20.86 -10.44 -0.85
CA SER A 76 21.10 -11.85 -1.11
C SER A 76 22.40 -12.28 -0.41
N PRO A 77 22.39 -13.39 0.35
CA PRO A 77 23.58 -13.87 1.08
C PRO A 77 24.74 -14.23 0.14
N LEU A 78 24.45 -14.41 -1.16
CA LEU A 78 25.44 -14.68 -2.20
C LEU A 78 26.11 -13.41 -2.73
N SER A 79 25.51 -12.23 -2.52
CA SER A 79 25.99 -10.98 -3.13
C SER A 79 27.36 -10.50 -2.63
N PRO A 80 27.72 -10.68 -1.34
CA PRO A 80 29.09 -10.43 -0.87
C PRO A 80 30.11 -11.41 -1.47
N MET A 81 29.67 -12.60 -1.92
CA MET A 81 30.55 -13.62 -2.50
C MET A 81 30.94 -13.29 -3.94
N VAL A 82 30.22 -12.38 -4.61
CA VAL A 82 30.51 -11.96 -5.98
C VAL A 82 31.32 -10.66 -5.96
N PRO A 83 32.61 -10.67 -6.38
CA PRO A 83 33.47 -9.50 -6.28
C PRO A 83 32.95 -8.34 -7.13
N GLY A 84 32.82 -7.17 -6.52
CA GLY A 84 32.42 -5.93 -7.20
C GLY A 84 30.92 -5.80 -7.52
N LEU A 85 30.09 -6.81 -7.21
CA LEU A 85 28.63 -6.77 -7.45
C LEU A 85 27.97 -5.63 -6.68
N LEU A 86 28.24 -5.51 -5.37
CA LEU A 86 27.64 -4.49 -4.52
C LEU A 86 27.95 -3.07 -4.99
N ALA A 87 29.21 -2.80 -5.37
CA ALA A 87 29.61 -1.50 -5.91
C ALA A 87 28.99 -1.23 -7.28
N ALA A 88 28.84 -2.26 -8.12
CA ALA A 88 28.18 -2.15 -9.41
C ALA A 88 26.68 -1.86 -9.28
N GLU A 89 25.99 -2.57 -8.38
CA GLU A 89 24.56 -2.38 -8.10
C GLU A 89 24.29 -1.02 -7.45
N TYR A 90 25.15 -0.58 -6.52
CA TYR A 90 25.08 0.77 -5.96
C TYR A 90 25.15 1.82 -7.07
N ARG A 91 26.13 1.75 -7.97
CA ARG A 91 26.20 2.70 -9.11
C ARG A 91 25.01 2.58 -10.05
N ALA A 92 24.53 1.37 -10.32
CA ALA A 92 23.40 1.13 -11.21
C ALA A 92 22.11 1.76 -10.67
N ILE A 93 21.78 1.59 -9.38
CA ILE A 93 20.58 2.21 -8.82
C ILE A 93 20.68 3.75 -8.86
N HIS A 94 21.84 4.36 -8.65
CA HIS A 94 21.99 5.82 -8.74
C HIS A 94 21.67 6.33 -10.15
N VAL A 95 22.14 5.64 -11.17
CA VAL A 95 21.81 5.96 -12.57
C VAL A 95 20.30 5.82 -12.79
N MET A 96 19.69 4.72 -12.34
CA MET A 96 18.25 4.50 -12.51
C MET A 96 17.39 5.52 -11.76
N LEU A 97 17.79 5.95 -10.56
CA LEU A 97 17.10 6.97 -9.80
C LEU A 97 17.23 8.35 -10.46
N ALA A 98 18.43 8.70 -10.96
CA ALA A 98 18.63 9.94 -11.72
C ALA A 98 17.80 9.96 -13.01
N LEU A 99 17.74 8.84 -13.74
CA LEU A 99 16.88 8.69 -14.91
C LEU A 99 15.39 8.78 -14.53
N GLY A 100 14.98 8.16 -13.43
CA GLY A 100 13.61 8.24 -12.91
C GLY A 100 13.20 9.67 -12.58
N LEU A 101 14.06 10.43 -11.89
CA LEU A 101 13.85 11.85 -11.59
C LEU A 101 13.76 12.70 -12.87
N ALA A 102 14.69 12.49 -13.81
CA ALA A 102 14.67 13.22 -15.07
C ALA A 102 13.40 12.96 -15.89
N LEU A 103 12.99 11.69 -16.01
CA LEU A 103 11.82 11.28 -16.79
C LEU A 103 10.50 11.78 -16.18
N LEU A 104 10.34 11.70 -14.86
CA LEU A 104 9.12 12.14 -14.18
C LEU A 104 8.99 13.66 -14.09
N ALA A 105 10.11 14.39 -14.19
CA ALA A 105 10.10 15.84 -14.28
C ALA A 105 9.60 16.38 -15.64
N VAL A 106 9.79 15.62 -16.74
CA VAL A 106 9.46 16.08 -18.11
C VAL A 106 8.02 16.62 -18.24
N PRO A 107 6.97 15.90 -17.81
CA PRO A 107 5.59 16.37 -18.02
C PRO A 107 5.30 17.71 -17.32
N ALA A 108 5.83 17.91 -16.12
CA ALA A 108 5.65 19.16 -15.36
C ALA A 108 6.44 20.31 -16.00
N VAL A 109 7.67 20.06 -16.43
CA VAL A 109 8.53 21.07 -17.08
C VAL A 109 8.00 21.47 -18.45
N MET A 110 7.44 20.53 -19.22
CA MET A 110 6.75 20.82 -20.49
C MET A 110 5.53 21.74 -20.29
N ARG A 111 4.97 21.80 -19.08
CA ARG A 111 3.90 22.72 -18.68
C ARG A 111 4.42 23.99 -18.01
N HIS A 112 5.71 24.30 -18.16
CA HIS A 112 6.40 25.46 -17.59
C HIS A 112 6.52 25.46 -16.06
N ALA A 113 6.44 24.31 -15.39
CA ALA A 113 6.74 24.22 -13.97
C ALA A 113 8.25 24.48 -13.70
N PRO A 114 8.61 25.15 -12.60
CA PRO A 114 10.00 25.38 -12.24
C PRO A 114 10.71 24.06 -11.93
N LEU A 115 11.73 23.73 -12.73
CA LEU A 115 12.47 22.46 -12.65
C LEU A 115 13.01 22.16 -11.25
N LEU A 116 13.53 23.18 -10.54
CA LEU A 116 14.06 23.01 -9.19
C LEU A 116 12.99 22.53 -8.20
N ASN A 117 11.78 23.08 -8.27
CA ASN A 117 10.68 22.73 -7.38
C ASN A 117 10.11 21.35 -7.72
N VAL A 118 10.03 21.03 -9.02
CA VAL A 118 9.69 19.68 -9.50
C VAL A 118 10.65 18.66 -8.89
N LEU A 119 11.96 18.84 -9.09
CA LEU A 119 12.98 17.94 -8.57
C LEU A 119 12.97 17.85 -7.04
N ALA A 120 12.69 18.95 -6.34
CA ALA A 120 12.58 18.96 -4.87
C ALA A 120 11.38 18.13 -4.37
N LEU A 121 10.24 18.18 -5.07
CA LEU A 121 9.09 17.33 -4.77
C LEU A 121 9.43 15.85 -5.02
N GLU A 122 10.05 15.56 -6.16
CA GLU A 122 10.41 14.19 -6.51
C GLU A 122 11.47 13.61 -5.57
N SER A 123 12.46 14.41 -5.16
CA SER A 123 13.52 13.99 -4.23
C SER A 123 12.97 13.75 -2.83
N LEU A 124 11.95 14.50 -2.42
CA LEU A 124 11.21 14.24 -1.19
C LEU A 124 10.57 12.86 -1.27
N ASN A 125 9.82 12.56 -2.33
CA ASN A 125 9.22 11.23 -2.54
C ASN A 125 10.27 10.11 -2.60
N LEU A 126 11.38 10.34 -3.28
CA LEU A 126 12.51 9.41 -3.36
C LEU A 126 13.02 9.05 -1.95
N SER A 127 13.23 10.05 -1.09
CA SER A 127 13.71 9.83 0.29
C SER A 127 12.72 9.03 1.16
N LEU A 128 11.42 9.14 0.87
CA LEU A 128 10.38 8.35 1.55
C LEU A 128 10.34 6.91 1.01
N SER A 129 10.61 6.73 -0.29
CA SER A 129 10.57 5.46 -1.00
C SER A 129 11.82 4.58 -0.81
N THR A 130 12.97 5.18 -0.51
CA THR A 130 14.26 4.47 -0.32
C THR A 130 14.34 3.75 1.03
N GLY A 131 13.40 4.01 1.94
CA GLY A 131 13.32 3.40 3.27
C GLY A 131 13.36 1.86 3.21
N SER A 132 14.51 1.31 3.60
CA SER A 132 14.96 -0.03 3.22
C SER A 132 14.23 -1.22 3.85
N ASP A 133 13.06 -1.09 4.49
CA ASP A 133 12.67 -2.12 5.47
C ASP A 133 11.20 -2.52 5.46
N LEU A 134 10.66 -2.73 4.26
CA LEU A 134 9.38 -3.41 4.02
C LEU A 134 9.53 -4.94 3.88
N ALA A 135 10.68 -5.43 3.40
CA ALA A 135 10.89 -6.86 3.08
C ALA A 135 11.81 -7.64 4.06
N GLY A 136 12.54 -6.99 4.97
CA GLY A 136 13.55 -7.64 5.84
C GLY A 136 13.04 -8.08 7.23
N PRO A 137 13.73 -9.04 7.91
CA PRO A 137 13.36 -9.52 9.23
C PRO A 137 13.43 -8.43 10.31
N LYS A 138 12.40 -8.38 11.18
CA LYS A 138 12.17 -7.34 12.20
C LYS A 138 13.29 -7.17 13.24
N ILE A 139 14.23 -8.11 13.31
CA ILE A 139 15.25 -8.23 14.36
C ILE A 139 16.45 -7.30 14.11
N LEU A 140 16.65 -6.85 12.86
CA LEU A 140 17.80 -6.04 12.45
C LEU A 140 17.54 -4.51 12.51
N ARG A 141 16.51 -4.08 13.27
CA ARG A 141 15.93 -2.73 13.17
C ARG A 141 16.37 -1.81 14.32
N PRO A 142 17.02 -0.66 14.08
CA PRO A 142 17.39 0.29 15.14
C PRO A 142 16.17 1.05 15.71
N ARG A 143 16.32 1.58 16.93
CA ARG A 143 15.24 2.22 17.72
C ARG A 143 14.72 3.54 17.14
N LEU A 144 15.54 4.26 16.37
CA LEU A 144 15.17 5.51 15.70
C LEU A 144 14.09 5.34 14.60
N ARG A 145 13.79 4.08 14.24
CA ARG A 145 12.80 3.78 13.20
C ARG A 145 11.39 4.26 13.52
N LYS A 146 10.92 4.22 14.77
CA LYS A 146 9.51 4.59 15.05
C LYS A 146 9.23 6.06 14.78
N VAL A 147 10.13 6.93 15.24
CA VAL A 147 10.05 8.38 15.01
C VAL A 147 10.15 8.66 13.51
N ARG A 148 11.14 8.04 12.84
CA ARG A 148 11.30 8.16 11.39
C ARG A 148 10.08 7.68 10.60
N THR A 149 9.53 6.50 10.91
CA THR A 149 8.31 6.00 10.25
C THR A 149 7.13 6.94 10.46
N GLY A 150 7.01 7.55 11.65
CA GLY A 150 6.01 8.58 11.92
C GLY A 150 6.19 9.81 11.02
N ILE A 151 7.41 10.35 10.94
CA ILE A 151 7.75 11.49 10.08
C ILE A 151 7.48 11.16 8.60
N VAL A 152 7.94 10.00 8.13
CA VAL A 152 7.74 9.54 6.75
C VAL A 152 6.26 9.41 6.43
N LEU A 153 5.46 8.84 7.34
CA LEU A 153 4.02 8.67 7.15
C LEU A 153 3.32 10.04 7.10
N VAL A 154 3.67 10.97 7.98
CA VAL A 154 3.12 12.33 7.99
C VAL A 154 3.47 13.05 6.69
N LEU A 155 4.74 13.04 6.27
CA LEU A 155 5.16 13.66 5.01
C LEU A 155 4.45 13.03 3.80
N PHE A 156 4.36 11.70 3.76
CA PHE A 156 3.66 11.00 2.69
C PHE A 156 2.19 11.41 2.58
N VAL A 157 1.48 11.45 3.71
CA VAL A 157 0.06 11.84 3.76
C VAL A 157 -0.10 13.32 3.40
N THR A 158 0.80 14.20 3.87
CA THR A 158 0.77 15.62 3.54
C THR A 158 0.92 15.90 2.06
N PHE A 159 1.93 15.28 1.43
CA PHE A 159 2.16 15.45 0.00
C PHE A 159 1.22 14.61 -0.87
N MET A 160 0.34 13.78 -0.29
CA MET A 160 -0.76 13.18 -1.04
C MET A 160 -1.84 14.23 -1.41
N ILE A 161 -1.89 15.37 -0.71
CA ILE A 161 -2.80 16.47 -0.99
C ILE A 161 -2.21 17.37 -2.09
N PRO A 162 -2.90 17.56 -3.23
CA PRO A 162 -2.38 18.37 -4.32
C PRO A 162 -2.07 19.82 -3.92
N THR A 163 -2.87 20.42 -3.02
CA THR A 163 -2.63 21.77 -2.49
C THR A 163 -1.25 21.94 -1.84
N MET A 164 -0.76 20.91 -1.14
CA MET A 164 0.57 20.96 -0.51
C MET A 164 1.69 20.84 -1.55
N GLN A 165 1.45 20.07 -2.63
CA GLN A 165 2.36 20.02 -3.77
C GLN A 165 2.40 21.36 -4.51
N ASP A 166 1.25 22.02 -4.67
CA ASP A 166 1.15 23.36 -5.26
C ASP A 166 1.91 24.41 -4.47
N MET A 167 1.81 24.36 -3.14
CA MET A 167 2.59 25.25 -2.27
C MET A 167 4.09 25.09 -2.51
N LEU A 168 4.57 23.87 -2.68
CA LEU A 168 5.98 23.61 -3.01
C LEU A 168 6.32 24.08 -4.43
N MET A 169 5.43 23.92 -5.40
CA MET A 169 5.64 24.41 -6.77
C MET A 169 5.73 25.94 -6.86
N ARG A 170 5.08 26.66 -5.93
CA ARG A 170 5.14 28.13 -5.84
C ARG A 170 6.21 28.64 -4.86
N ALA A 171 6.90 27.73 -4.16
CA ALA A 171 7.91 28.10 -3.18
C ALA A 171 9.11 28.79 -3.87
N PRO A 172 9.78 29.73 -3.16
CA PRO A 172 11.02 30.32 -3.65
C PRO A 172 12.11 29.28 -3.94
N TRP A 173 12.96 29.54 -4.93
CA TRP A 173 14.00 28.61 -5.39
C TRP A 173 14.93 28.10 -4.28
N PHE A 174 15.21 28.91 -3.25
CA PHE A 174 16.06 28.52 -2.13
C PHE A 174 15.43 27.45 -1.23
N VAL A 175 14.09 27.41 -1.13
CA VAL A 175 13.37 26.36 -0.39
C VAL A 175 13.52 25.02 -1.12
N ALA A 176 13.33 25.03 -2.45
CA ALA A 176 13.53 23.85 -3.29
C ALA A 176 14.97 23.33 -3.20
N LEU A 177 15.96 24.23 -3.24
CA LEU A 177 17.37 23.87 -3.12
C LEU A 177 17.70 23.30 -1.74
N GLY A 178 17.18 23.88 -0.66
CA GLY A 178 17.31 23.35 0.69
C GLY A 178 16.70 21.95 0.84
N LEU A 179 15.52 21.72 0.26
CA LEU A 179 14.88 20.40 0.26
C LEU A 179 15.71 19.37 -0.52
N LEU A 180 16.23 19.71 -1.70
CA LEU A 180 17.13 18.85 -2.46
C LEU A 180 18.39 18.50 -1.66
N ALA A 181 19.00 19.51 -1.02
CA ALA A 181 20.21 19.35 -0.21
C ALA A 181 20.01 18.47 1.03
N VAL A 182 18.78 18.32 1.53
CA VAL A 182 18.47 17.41 2.66
C VAL A 182 18.01 16.03 2.18
N THR A 183 17.10 16.00 1.21
CA THR A 183 16.41 14.76 0.79
C THR A 183 17.28 13.85 -0.08
N LEU A 184 18.11 14.40 -0.97
CA LEU A 184 19.03 13.59 -1.77
C LEU A 184 20.10 12.92 -0.89
N PRO A 185 20.83 13.63 0.00
CA PRO A 185 21.76 12.95 0.90
C PRO A 185 21.09 11.93 1.81
N ALA A 186 19.87 12.21 2.30
CA ALA A 186 19.12 11.23 3.08
C ALA A 186 18.85 9.95 2.28
N ALA A 187 18.45 10.06 1.01
CA ALA A 187 18.26 8.90 0.13
C ALA A 187 19.57 8.14 -0.13
N LEU A 188 20.69 8.85 -0.34
CA LEU A 188 22.01 8.25 -0.56
C LEU A 188 22.50 7.48 0.66
N VAL A 189 22.39 8.08 1.86
CA VAL A 189 22.76 7.46 3.14
C VAL A 189 21.95 6.19 3.38
N GLU A 190 20.66 6.20 3.03
CA GLU A 190 19.79 5.03 3.18
C GLU A 190 20.10 3.90 2.20
N LEU A 191 20.49 4.24 0.97
CA LEU A 191 20.90 3.25 -0.03
C LEU A 191 22.29 2.69 0.27
N HIS A 192 23.12 3.41 1.01
CA HIS A 192 24.46 2.95 1.36
C HIS A 192 24.41 1.67 2.18
N HIS A 193 24.87 0.58 1.57
CA HIS A 193 24.93 -0.71 2.23
C HIS A 193 26.11 -0.74 3.21
N SER A 194 25.83 -0.81 4.51
CA SER A 194 26.84 -1.22 5.48
C SER A 194 27.00 -2.74 5.39
N PRO A 195 28.21 -3.25 5.10
CA PRO A 195 28.44 -4.68 4.98
C PRO A 195 28.00 -5.37 6.27
N PHE A 196 27.23 -6.45 6.12
CA PHE A 196 26.85 -7.27 7.26
C PHE A 196 28.09 -7.75 8.00
N ALA A 197 28.02 -7.63 9.33
CA ALA A 197 28.92 -8.34 10.21
C ALA A 197 29.01 -9.80 9.78
N HIS A 198 30.20 -10.24 9.40
CA HIS A 198 30.42 -11.63 9.00
C HIS A 198 29.94 -12.58 10.11
N PRO A 199 29.55 -13.83 9.81
CA PRO A 199 29.16 -14.80 10.83
C PRO A 199 30.22 -15.05 11.92
N GLY A 200 31.46 -14.56 11.73
CA GLY A 200 32.56 -14.57 12.71
C GLY A 200 32.75 -13.28 13.51
N GLU A 201 32.12 -12.17 13.14
CA GLU A 201 32.02 -11.02 14.03
C GLU A 201 31.04 -11.38 15.14
N HIS A 202 31.53 -11.40 16.38
CA HIS A 202 30.68 -11.58 17.54
C HIS A 202 29.55 -10.55 17.50
N ALA A 203 28.37 -10.98 17.05
CA ALA A 203 27.17 -10.18 17.16
C ALA A 203 27.14 -9.69 18.61
N PRO A 204 27.19 -8.36 18.86
CA PRO A 204 27.35 -7.84 20.20
C PRO A 204 26.28 -8.48 21.04
N ALA A 205 26.71 -9.32 22.01
CA ALA A 205 25.86 -10.28 22.71
C ALA A 205 24.53 -9.60 22.99
N ALA A 206 23.49 -10.01 22.26
CA ALA A 206 22.27 -9.22 22.15
C ALA A 206 21.85 -8.90 23.57
N ARG A 207 22.07 -7.65 24.00
CA ARG A 207 21.94 -7.27 25.41
C ARG A 207 20.50 -7.62 25.71
N ARG A 208 20.28 -8.75 26.39
CA ARG A 208 18.96 -9.28 26.70
C ARG A 208 18.40 -8.23 27.62
N ARG A 209 17.78 -7.20 27.03
CA ARG A 209 16.94 -6.29 27.76
C ARG A 209 15.96 -7.25 28.39
N ARG A 210 16.06 -7.41 29.70
CA ARG A 210 14.98 -7.89 30.55
C ARG A 210 13.83 -6.94 30.28
N ARG A 211 13.13 -7.17 29.15
CA ARG A 211 11.83 -6.58 28.91
C ARG A 211 11.02 -7.17 30.04
N LYS A 212 10.68 -6.33 31.02
CA LYS A 212 9.66 -6.71 31.99
C LYS A 212 8.51 -7.30 31.17
N PRO A 213 8.05 -8.51 31.49
CA PRO A 213 6.91 -9.08 30.79
C PRO A 213 5.80 -8.02 30.84
N PRO A 214 5.08 -7.79 29.72
CA PRO A 214 3.94 -6.89 29.74
C PRO A 214 3.04 -7.26 30.92
N GLY A 215 2.62 -6.26 31.70
CA GLY A 215 1.76 -6.49 32.85
C GLY A 215 0.50 -7.26 32.46
N ALA A 216 -0.12 -7.95 33.42
CA ALA A 216 -1.28 -8.81 33.18
C ALA A 216 -2.40 -8.08 32.40
N ALA A 217 -2.65 -6.81 32.69
CA ALA A 217 -3.63 -5.98 31.99
C ALA A 217 -3.29 -5.78 30.50
N THR A 218 -2.02 -5.50 30.16
CA THR A 218 -1.60 -5.39 28.76
C THR A 218 -1.68 -6.71 28.02
N LEU A 219 -1.37 -7.83 28.67
CA LEU A 219 -1.55 -9.17 28.08
C LEU A 219 -3.03 -9.49 27.86
N ALA A 220 -3.90 -9.14 28.81
CA ALA A 220 -5.35 -9.32 28.70
C ALA A 220 -5.93 -8.48 27.54
N LEU A 221 -5.53 -7.20 27.44
CA LEU A 221 -5.93 -6.33 26.35
C LEU A 221 -5.46 -6.87 24.98
N VAL A 222 -4.20 -7.30 24.88
CA VAL A 222 -3.68 -7.90 23.63
C VAL A 222 -4.44 -9.18 23.28
N ARG A 223 -4.74 -10.06 24.25
CA ARG A 223 -5.54 -11.26 24.03
C ARG A 223 -6.96 -10.94 23.57
N ALA A 224 -7.59 -9.91 24.14
CA ALA A 224 -8.91 -9.46 23.73
C ALA A 224 -8.87 -8.89 22.30
N LEU A 225 -7.93 -7.98 22.00
CA LEU A 225 -7.76 -7.39 20.67
C LEU A 225 -7.39 -8.40 19.59
N MET A 226 -6.69 -9.48 19.96
CA MET A 226 -6.33 -10.59 19.06
C MET A 226 -7.33 -11.76 19.12
N TRP A 227 -8.45 -11.61 19.83
CA TRP A 227 -9.46 -12.65 19.88
C TRP A 227 -10.00 -12.93 18.47
N GLN A 228 -10.26 -14.19 18.16
CA GLN A 228 -10.75 -14.62 16.85
C GLN A 228 -11.82 -15.69 17.08
N PRO A 229 -12.86 -15.74 16.24
CA PRO A 229 -13.83 -16.84 16.25
C PRO A 229 -13.10 -18.19 16.10
N PRO A 230 -13.52 -19.26 16.82
CA PRO A 230 -12.90 -20.58 16.73
C PRO A 230 -12.82 -21.11 15.29
N ARG A 231 -13.83 -20.80 14.46
CA ARG A 231 -13.89 -21.17 13.04
C ARG A 231 -12.77 -20.54 12.17
N LEU A 232 -12.15 -19.45 12.63
CA LEU A 232 -11.03 -18.79 11.96
C LEU A 232 -9.64 -19.20 12.51
N ARG A 233 -9.59 -19.96 13.62
CA ARG A 233 -8.35 -20.36 14.31
C ARG A 233 -7.76 -21.70 13.86
N ALA A 234 -8.48 -22.48 13.05
CA ALA A 234 -8.34 -23.93 13.06
C ALA A 234 -7.31 -24.54 12.07
N MET A 235 -6.63 -23.75 11.24
CA MET A 235 -5.71 -24.32 10.25
C MET A 235 -4.38 -23.55 10.18
N PRO A 236 -3.25 -24.25 9.92
CA PRO A 236 -1.99 -23.60 9.59
C PRO A 236 -2.16 -22.88 8.26
N LEU A 237 -2.59 -21.62 8.34
CA LEU A 237 -2.84 -20.75 7.20
C LEU A 237 -1.71 -19.71 7.10
N PRO A 238 -1.46 -19.17 5.89
CA PRO A 238 -0.49 -18.11 5.70
C PRO A 238 -0.69 -16.96 6.68
N ASN A 239 0.40 -16.31 7.11
CA ASN A 239 0.35 -15.14 8.01
C ASN A 239 -0.57 -14.02 7.47
N GLY A 240 -0.69 -13.91 6.15
CA GLY A 240 -1.61 -12.99 5.48
C GLY A 240 -3.09 -13.28 5.69
N LEU A 241 -3.48 -14.48 6.17
CA LEU A 241 -4.83 -14.86 6.61
C LEU A 241 -4.97 -14.90 8.14
N ALA A 242 -3.87 -15.04 8.88
CA ALA A 242 -3.86 -15.11 10.34
C ALA A 242 -4.12 -13.76 11.03
N SER A 243 -3.90 -12.63 10.34
CA SER A 243 -4.23 -11.28 10.82
C SER A 243 -5.66 -10.88 10.45
N GLY A 244 -6.49 -10.58 11.45
CA GLY A 244 -7.88 -10.19 11.22
C GLY A 244 -8.79 -10.29 12.43
N ALA A 245 -8.30 -10.02 13.64
CA ALA A 245 -9.18 -10.02 14.80
C ALA A 245 -10.25 -8.91 14.67
N PRO A 246 -11.54 -9.18 14.94
CA PRO A 246 -12.63 -8.22 14.74
C PRO A 246 -12.45 -6.95 15.56
N LEU A 247 -12.06 -7.09 16.84
CA LEU A 247 -11.77 -5.94 17.70
C LEU A 247 -10.55 -5.15 17.22
N GLY A 248 -9.51 -5.83 16.76
CA GLY A 248 -8.36 -5.18 16.14
C GLY A 248 -8.76 -4.35 14.90
N LEU A 249 -9.64 -4.88 14.04
CA LEU A 249 -10.12 -4.18 12.85
C LEU A 249 -10.99 -2.96 13.21
N LEU A 250 -11.85 -3.06 14.23
CA LEU A 250 -12.64 -1.93 14.74
C LEU A 250 -11.75 -0.81 15.28
N VAL A 251 -10.78 -1.15 16.14
CA VAL A 251 -9.83 -0.18 16.71
C VAL A 251 -8.98 0.44 15.61
N GLN A 252 -8.53 -0.35 14.63
CA GLN A 252 -7.81 0.17 13.47
C GLN A 252 -8.68 1.14 12.66
N SER A 253 -9.95 0.81 12.42
CA SER A 253 -10.88 1.66 11.66
C SER A 253 -11.13 2.98 12.36
N ALA A 254 -11.32 2.96 13.69
CA ALA A 254 -11.45 4.17 14.51
C ALA A 254 -10.16 5.02 14.49
N ALA A 255 -9.00 4.40 14.64
CA ALA A 255 -7.73 5.10 14.59
C ALA A 255 -7.48 5.75 13.21
N VAL A 256 -7.77 5.04 12.12
CA VAL A 256 -7.66 5.57 10.76
C VAL A 256 -8.63 6.72 10.56
N LEU A 257 -9.88 6.61 11.00
CA LEU A 257 -10.85 7.70 10.93
C LEU A 257 -10.33 8.95 11.63
N LEU A 258 -9.85 8.82 12.87
CA LEU A 258 -9.32 9.95 13.65
C LEU A 258 -8.09 10.59 12.99
N VAL A 259 -7.18 9.79 12.45
CA VAL A 259 -5.98 10.29 11.78
C VAL A 259 -6.34 11.06 10.52
N PHE A 260 -7.16 10.49 9.63
CA PHE A 260 -7.51 11.15 8.36
C PHE A 260 -8.45 12.35 8.58
N ALA A 261 -9.41 12.26 9.50
CA ALA A 261 -10.29 13.38 9.84
C ALA A 261 -9.51 14.52 10.52
N GLY A 262 -8.65 14.19 11.50
CA GLY A 262 -7.78 15.16 12.17
C GLY A 262 -6.80 15.82 11.20
N PHE A 263 -6.27 15.04 10.26
CA PHE A 263 -5.42 15.57 9.20
C PHE A 263 -6.19 16.52 8.26
N GLY A 264 -7.38 16.13 7.80
CA GLY A 264 -8.25 16.98 6.99
C GLY A 264 -8.63 18.29 7.69
N LEU A 265 -8.93 18.22 8.99
CA LEU A 265 -9.19 19.40 9.83
C LEU A 265 -7.98 20.33 9.93
N LEU A 266 -6.79 19.77 10.17
CA LEU A 266 -5.55 20.55 10.28
C LEU A 266 -5.26 21.28 8.96
N VAL A 267 -5.41 20.57 7.83
CA VAL A 267 -5.21 21.16 6.50
C VAL A 267 -6.22 22.26 6.24
N ASN A 268 -7.49 22.04 6.55
CA ASN A 268 -8.54 23.04 6.38
C ASN A 268 -8.25 24.29 7.21
N ALA A 269 -7.90 24.13 8.49
CA ALA A 269 -7.57 25.23 9.39
C ALA A 269 -6.34 26.04 8.93
N ILE A 270 -5.30 25.36 8.44
CA ILE A 270 -4.12 26.04 7.87
C ILE A 270 -4.48 26.79 6.59
N SER A 271 -5.29 26.17 5.72
CA SER A 271 -5.63 26.75 4.41
C SER A 271 -6.57 27.95 4.49
N THR A 272 -7.51 27.92 5.43
CA THR A 272 -8.50 28.98 5.61
C THR A 272 -8.04 30.03 6.62
N LEU A 273 -7.01 29.76 7.42
CA LEU A 273 -6.58 30.59 8.56
C LEU A 273 -7.68 30.82 9.60
N HIS A 274 -8.69 29.95 9.64
CA HIS A 274 -9.78 29.99 10.61
C HIS A 274 -9.72 28.80 11.57
N ALA A 275 -10.26 29.00 12.77
CA ALA A 275 -10.39 27.92 13.74
C ALA A 275 -11.37 26.85 13.22
N PRO A 276 -11.04 25.56 13.34
CA PRO A 276 -11.90 24.48 12.83
C PRO A 276 -13.24 24.47 13.57
N THR A 277 -14.33 24.44 12.80
CA THR A 277 -15.69 24.32 13.33
C THR A 277 -16.10 22.86 13.49
N LEU A 278 -17.18 22.62 14.25
CA LEU A 278 -17.77 21.27 14.34
C LEU A 278 -18.26 20.76 12.98
N GLN A 279 -18.68 21.66 12.09
CA GLN A 279 -19.10 21.30 10.75
C GLN A 279 -17.90 20.82 9.92
N ASP A 280 -16.76 21.51 9.99
CA ASP A 280 -15.52 21.06 9.34
C ASP A 280 -15.10 19.67 9.83
N ALA A 281 -15.27 19.40 11.13
CA ALA A 281 -14.96 18.10 11.71
C ALA A 281 -15.86 16.98 11.18
N ARG A 282 -17.15 17.27 11.00
CA ARG A 282 -18.10 16.33 10.40
C ARG A 282 -17.77 16.07 8.94
N GLU A 283 -17.48 17.10 8.16
CA GLU A 283 -17.12 16.96 6.75
C GLU A 283 -15.80 16.18 6.56
N ALA A 284 -14.77 16.51 7.34
CA ALA A 284 -13.50 15.78 7.33
C ALA A 284 -13.69 14.31 7.76
N GLY A 285 -14.55 14.05 8.75
CA GLY A 285 -14.89 12.69 9.17
C GLY A 285 -15.60 11.89 8.08
N THR A 286 -16.56 12.50 7.37
CA THR A 286 -17.30 11.82 6.28
C THR A 286 -16.42 11.48 5.09
N THR A 287 -15.54 12.39 4.69
CA THR A 287 -14.57 12.16 3.59
C THR A 287 -13.56 11.08 3.97
N ALA A 288 -13.15 11.01 5.24
CA ALA A 288 -12.26 9.97 5.76
C ALA A 288 -12.86 8.55 5.76
N LEU A 289 -14.19 8.39 5.71
CA LEU A 289 -14.82 7.06 5.67
C LEU A 289 -14.39 6.24 4.44
N GLY A 290 -14.22 6.89 3.29
CA GLY A 290 -13.70 6.22 2.09
C GLY A 290 -12.31 5.62 2.33
N GLN A 291 -11.42 6.35 3.01
CA GLN A 291 -10.07 5.90 3.34
C GLN A 291 -10.07 4.76 4.35
N VAL A 292 -10.95 4.82 5.37
CA VAL A 292 -11.13 3.75 6.36
C VAL A 292 -11.50 2.43 5.68
N VAL A 293 -12.52 2.47 4.81
CA VAL A 293 -13.01 1.28 4.12
C VAL A 293 -11.98 0.76 3.12
N MET A 294 -11.32 1.65 2.36
CA MET A 294 -10.25 1.28 1.43
C MET A 294 -9.11 0.55 2.14
N LEU A 295 -8.53 1.16 3.19
CA LEU A 295 -7.39 0.59 3.91
C LEU A 295 -7.74 -0.72 4.63
N GLY A 296 -8.98 -0.83 5.11
CA GLY A 296 -9.51 -2.08 5.65
C GLY A 296 -9.62 -3.19 4.59
N ALA A 297 -10.07 -2.84 3.37
CA ALA A 297 -10.25 -3.77 2.26
C ALA A 297 -8.93 -4.20 1.59
N VAL A 298 -7.97 -3.28 1.43
CA VAL A 298 -6.65 -3.53 0.79
C VAL A 298 -5.93 -4.73 1.39
N ALA A 299 -6.04 -4.94 2.71
CA ALA A 299 -5.33 -6.00 3.39
C ALA A 299 -5.95 -7.40 3.22
N LEU A 300 -7.19 -7.49 2.70
CA LEU A 300 -7.92 -8.76 2.57
C LEU A 300 -7.29 -9.74 1.58
N PRO A 301 -6.86 -9.33 0.37
CA PRO A 301 -6.22 -10.23 -0.60
C PRO A 301 -4.71 -10.43 -0.38
N ASN A 302 -4.10 -9.85 0.67
CA ASN A 302 -2.64 -9.95 0.90
C ASN A 302 -2.11 -11.38 0.98
N TRP A 303 -2.95 -12.35 1.36
CA TRP A 303 -2.57 -13.77 1.36
C TRP A 303 -2.21 -14.29 -0.03
N MET A 304 -2.83 -13.75 -1.09
CA MET A 304 -2.52 -14.08 -2.48
C MET A 304 -1.18 -13.49 -2.93
N LEU A 305 -0.71 -12.43 -2.27
CA LEU A 305 0.58 -11.82 -2.52
C LEU A 305 1.70 -12.52 -1.73
N ALA A 306 1.39 -12.99 -0.52
CA ALA A 306 2.32 -13.70 0.36
C ALA A 306 2.30 -15.23 0.12
N ARG A 307 2.75 -15.66 -1.05
CA ARG A 307 2.72 -17.09 -1.48
C ARG A 307 3.90 -17.93 -0.99
N ARG A 308 4.95 -17.29 -0.48
CA ARG A 308 6.24 -17.92 -0.11
C ARG A 308 6.08 -19.15 0.78
N ASP A 309 5.16 -19.10 1.73
CA ASP A 309 5.02 -20.16 2.73
C ASP A 309 4.05 -21.27 2.28
N TRP A 310 3.40 -21.14 1.12
CA TRP A 310 2.37 -22.09 0.67
C TRP A 310 2.89 -23.51 0.44
N PRO A 311 4.05 -23.74 -0.20
CA PRO A 311 4.57 -25.10 -0.37
C PRO A 311 4.84 -25.79 0.97
N PHE A 312 5.37 -25.04 1.95
CA PHE A 312 5.65 -25.52 3.30
C PHE A 312 4.37 -25.82 4.09
N LEU A 313 3.37 -24.93 4.00
CA LEU A 313 2.07 -25.13 4.63
C LEU A 313 1.28 -26.28 3.99
N LEU A 314 1.45 -26.52 2.69
CA LEU A 314 0.90 -27.68 2.02
C LEU A 314 1.55 -28.97 2.50
N SER A 315 2.89 -29.01 2.59
CA SER A 315 3.63 -30.23 2.93
C SER A 315 3.54 -30.62 4.40
N LEU A 316 3.46 -29.65 5.32
CA LEU A 316 3.41 -29.90 6.76
C LEU A 316 2.00 -29.73 7.36
N GLY A 317 1.09 -29.12 6.62
CA GLY A 317 -0.30 -28.96 7.05
C GLY A 317 -1.11 -30.25 6.85
N PRO A 318 -2.34 -30.27 7.37
CA PRO A 318 -3.25 -31.43 7.24
C PRO A 318 -3.91 -31.49 5.85
N PHE A 319 -3.17 -31.16 4.79
CA PHE A 319 -3.71 -31.02 3.43
C PHE A 319 -3.15 -32.14 2.54
N GLY A 320 -3.99 -33.10 2.16
CA GLY A 320 -3.57 -34.21 1.30
C GLY A 320 -3.26 -33.83 -0.14
N ALA A 321 -3.88 -32.76 -0.66
CA ALA A 321 -3.70 -32.30 -2.04
C ALA A 321 -3.78 -30.78 -2.18
N ARG A 322 -3.17 -30.25 -3.25
CA ARG A 322 -3.21 -28.82 -3.61
C ARG A 322 -4.63 -28.27 -3.71
N ALA A 323 -5.57 -29.08 -4.20
CA ALA A 323 -6.97 -28.68 -4.36
C ALA A 323 -7.67 -28.47 -3.01
N ASP A 324 -7.35 -29.29 -2.01
CA ASP A 324 -7.93 -29.17 -0.66
C ASP A 324 -7.33 -27.96 0.07
N PHE A 325 -6.03 -27.74 -0.08
CA PHE A 325 -5.35 -26.54 0.42
C PHE A 325 -5.94 -25.26 -0.18
N ALA A 326 -6.08 -25.19 -1.51
CA ALA A 326 -6.66 -24.03 -2.19
C ALA A 326 -8.11 -23.77 -1.72
N ARG A 327 -8.93 -24.82 -1.56
CA ARG A 327 -10.29 -24.70 -1.01
C ARG A 327 -10.27 -24.19 0.43
N ALA A 328 -9.34 -24.65 1.26
CA ALA A 328 -9.18 -24.17 2.63
C ALA A 328 -8.82 -22.67 2.68
N LEU A 329 -7.87 -22.23 1.85
CA LEU A 329 -7.50 -20.81 1.73
C LEU A 329 -8.69 -19.94 1.35
N TYR A 330 -9.46 -20.34 0.32
CA TYR A 330 -10.62 -19.58 -0.13
C TYR A 330 -11.78 -19.58 0.87
N ARG A 331 -11.99 -20.68 1.63
CA ARG A 331 -12.97 -20.72 2.73
C ARG A 331 -12.58 -19.79 3.87
N ALA A 332 -11.30 -19.78 4.25
CA ALA A 332 -10.78 -18.87 5.26
C ALA A 332 -10.89 -17.41 4.80
N HIS A 333 -10.57 -17.13 3.53
CA HIS A 333 -10.75 -15.81 2.94
C HIS A 333 -12.22 -15.38 2.95
N ALA A 334 -13.17 -16.25 2.58
CA ALA A 334 -14.60 -15.95 2.61
C ALA A 334 -15.06 -15.51 4.00
N GLY A 335 -14.73 -16.28 5.04
CA GLY A 335 -15.10 -15.96 6.42
C GLY A 335 -14.52 -14.62 6.88
N ARG A 336 -13.26 -14.34 6.53
CA ARG A 336 -12.61 -13.07 6.86
C ARG A 336 -13.18 -11.89 6.07
N ALA A 337 -13.43 -12.07 4.77
CA ALA A 337 -13.97 -11.02 3.91
C ALA A 337 -15.38 -10.61 4.38
N VAL A 338 -16.24 -11.58 4.71
CA VAL A 338 -17.58 -11.31 5.24
C VAL A 338 -17.50 -10.59 6.59
N MET A 339 -16.68 -11.08 7.52
CA MET A 339 -16.49 -10.43 8.82
C MET A 339 -15.96 -8.99 8.68
N ALA A 340 -14.93 -8.78 7.85
CA ALA A 340 -14.38 -7.46 7.61
C ALA A 340 -15.37 -6.52 6.90
N GLY A 341 -16.10 -7.03 5.90
CA GLY A 341 -17.14 -6.29 5.20
C GLY A 341 -18.25 -5.83 6.14
N ILE A 342 -18.74 -6.71 7.02
CA ILE A 342 -19.75 -6.36 8.03
C ILE A 342 -19.22 -5.29 8.98
N ILE A 343 -18.01 -5.47 9.51
CA ILE A 343 -17.39 -4.53 10.45
C ILE A 343 -17.21 -3.15 9.80
N LEU A 344 -16.61 -3.10 8.60
CA LEU A 344 -16.34 -1.85 7.88
C LEU A 344 -17.64 -1.18 7.43
N GLY A 345 -18.61 -1.95 6.92
CA GLY A 345 -19.92 -1.46 6.50
C GLY A 345 -20.72 -0.86 7.66
N LEU A 346 -20.83 -1.58 8.78
CA LEU A 346 -21.51 -1.10 9.98
C LEU A 346 -20.78 0.10 10.61
N PHE A 347 -19.45 0.05 10.70
CA PHE A 347 -18.65 1.14 11.23
C PHE A 347 -18.84 2.42 10.41
N ALA A 348 -18.74 2.32 9.07
CA ALA A 348 -18.89 3.47 8.19
C ALA A 348 -20.32 4.04 8.22
N ALA A 349 -21.34 3.18 8.19
CA ALA A 349 -22.74 3.60 8.27
C ALA A 349 -23.07 4.26 9.61
N LEU A 350 -22.61 3.68 10.73
CA LEU A 350 -22.81 4.26 12.07
C LEU A 350 -22.09 5.61 12.18
N ALA A 351 -20.84 5.68 11.76
CA ALA A 351 -20.07 6.91 11.79
C ALA A 351 -20.71 8.01 10.92
N ALA A 352 -21.14 7.68 9.69
CA ALA A 352 -21.86 8.61 8.81
C ALA A 352 -23.17 9.12 9.43
N SER A 353 -23.93 8.23 10.08
CA SER A 353 -25.17 8.61 10.76
C SER A 353 -24.92 9.49 11.98
N LEU A 354 -23.91 9.18 12.81
CA LEU A 354 -23.54 9.97 13.99
C LEU A 354 -22.99 11.36 13.61
N MET A 355 -22.33 11.47 12.46
CA MET A 355 -21.86 12.75 11.92
C MET A 355 -22.96 13.57 11.25
N GLY A 356 -24.17 13.02 11.09
CA GLY A 356 -25.30 13.70 10.43
C GLY A 356 -25.19 13.74 8.91
N ALA A 357 -24.33 12.92 8.31
CA ALA A 357 -24.11 12.90 6.87
C ALA A 357 -25.24 12.20 6.10
N VAL A 358 -25.84 11.19 6.74
CA VAL A 358 -26.87 10.33 6.14
C VAL A 358 -27.91 9.97 7.20
N PRO A 359 -29.21 9.93 6.85
CA PRO A 359 -30.25 9.53 7.80
C PRO A 359 -30.10 8.05 8.23
N PRO A 360 -30.48 7.69 9.47
CA PRO A 360 -30.27 6.34 10.01
C PRO A 360 -30.85 5.22 9.13
N LEU A 361 -32.01 5.44 8.50
CA LEU A 361 -32.63 4.47 7.60
C LEU A 361 -31.78 4.19 6.35
N ARG A 362 -31.19 5.23 5.75
CA ARG A 362 -30.26 5.05 4.61
C ARG A 362 -28.96 4.43 5.07
N ALA A 363 -28.48 4.74 6.28
CA ALA A 363 -27.30 4.09 6.86
C ALA A 363 -27.52 2.57 7.05
N LEU A 364 -28.72 2.15 7.47
CA LEU A 364 -29.09 0.73 7.57
C LEU A 364 -29.04 0.00 6.23
N ALA A 365 -29.41 0.65 5.13
CA ALA A 365 -29.31 0.08 3.78
C ALA A 365 -27.88 0.14 3.23
N ALA A 366 -27.13 1.21 3.53
CA ALA A 366 -25.76 1.40 3.07
C ALA A 366 -24.77 0.40 3.70
N ALA A 367 -24.97 0.01 4.97
CA ALA A 367 -24.11 -0.94 5.66
C ALA A 367 -23.97 -2.31 4.95
N PRO A 368 -25.06 -3.05 4.66
CA PRO A 368 -24.97 -4.33 3.95
C PRO A 368 -24.53 -4.15 2.51
N ALA A 369 -24.91 -3.05 1.85
CA ALA A 369 -24.47 -2.74 0.49
C ALA A 369 -22.94 -2.57 0.43
N LEU A 370 -22.36 -1.82 1.38
CA LEU A 370 -20.92 -1.64 1.46
C LEU A 370 -20.20 -2.93 1.84
N ALA A 371 -20.76 -3.71 2.77
CA ALA A 371 -20.23 -5.02 3.14
C ALA A 371 -20.12 -5.95 1.93
N ALA A 372 -21.17 -6.00 1.09
CA ALA A 372 -21.20 -6.76 -0.15
C ALA A 372 -20.11 -6.32 -1.15
N VAL A 373 -19.92 -5.02 -1.33
CA VAL A 373 -18.88 -4.48 -2.23
C VAL A 373 -17.47 -4.75 -1.69
N VAL A 374 -17.25 -4.65 -0.38
CA VAL A 374 -15.96 -5.03 0.25
C VAL A 374 -15.66 -6.51 0.02
N VAL A 375 -16.66 -7.38 0.19
CA VAL A 375 -16.51 -8.81 -0.10
C VAL A 375 -16.20 -9.03 -1.59
N GLY A 376 -17.00 -8.50 -2.52
CA GLY A 376 -16.74 -8.67 -3.95
C GLY A 376 -15.39 -8.13 -4.39
N GLY A 377 -15.01 -6.94 -3.93
CA GLY A 377 -13.73 -6.31 -4.21
C GLY A 377 -12.54 -7.13 -3.73
N SER A 378 -12.65 -7.83 -2.59
CA SER A 378 -11.57 -8.68 -2.08
C SER A 378 -11.30 -9.92 -2.94
N TYR A 379 -12.27 -10.36 -3.73
CA TYR A 379 -12.14 -11.47 -4.68
C TYR A 379 -11.62 -11.05 -6.06
N LEU A 380 -11.50 -9.75 -6.36
CA LEU A 380 -11.06 -9.28 -7.67
C LEU A 380 -9.68 -9.85 -8.09
N PRO A 381 -8.68 -9.98 -7.19
CA PRO A 381 -7.41 -10.61 -7.51
C PRO A 381 -7.49 -12.08 -7.92
N SER A 382 -8.60 -12.79 -7.64
CA SER A 382 -8.83 -14.17 -8.09
C SER A 382 -8.90 -14.30 -9.60
N LEU A 383 -9.24 -13.24 -10.34
CA LEU A 383 -9.21 -13.22 -11.79
C LEU A 383 -7.83 -13.55 -12.37
N ALA A 384 -6.77 -13.11 -11.69
CA ALA A 384 -5.40 -13.37 -12.10
C ALA A 384 -5.05 -14.87 -12.16
N VAL A 385 -5.76 -15.70 -11.39
CA VAL A 385 -5.42 -17.12 -11.20
C VAL A 385 -5.82 -17.99 -12.40
N PHE A 386 -6.76 -17.54 -13.24
CA PHE A 386 -7.29 -18.35 -14.34
C PHE A 386 -6.33 -18.49 -15.54
N SER A 387 -5.34 -17.60 -15.66
CA SER A 387 -4.32 -17.70 -16.69
C SER A 387 -2.91 -17.66 -16.10
N PRO A 388 -1.99 -18.53 -16.53
CA PRO A 388 -0.58 -18.49 -16.12
C PRO A 388 0.08 -17.14 -16.43
N LEU A 389 -0.33 -16.48 -17.53
CA LEU A 389 0.18 -15.17 -17.92
C LEU A 389 -0.23 -14.09 -16.93
N THR A 390 -1.45 -14.19 -16.38
CA THR A 390 -2.01 -13.22 -15.44
C THR A 390 -1.70 -13.52 -13.98
N ASN A 391 -1.31 -14.75 -13.64
CA ASN A 391 -1.06 -15.22 -12.27
C ASN A 391 0.27 -14.68 -11.69
N ARG A 392 0.47 -13.37 -11.78
CA ARG A 392 1.64 -12.62 -11.35
C ARG A 392 1.28 -11.71 -10.18
N LEU A 393 2.21 -11.53 -9.25
CA LEU A 393 2.01 -10.70 -8.05
C LEU A 393 1.60 -9.25 -8.40
N GLY A 394 2.16 -8.68 -9.47
CA GLY A 394 1.81 -7.33 -9.92
C GLY A 394 0.38 -7.19 -10.42
N ILE A 395 -0.12 -8.18 -11.15
CA ILE A 395 -1.52 -8.17 -11.63
C ILE A 395 -2.48 -8.36 -10.45
N MET A 396 -2.14 -9.22 -9.48
CA MET A 396 -2.93 -9.34 -8.25
C MET A 396 -2.93 -8.08 -7.41
N LEU A 397 -1.78 -7.39 -7.30
CA LEU A 397 -1.72 -6.12 -6.59
C LEU A 397 -2.56 -5.07 -7.30
N LEU A 398 -2.47 -4.98 -8.63
CA LEU A 398 -3.28 -4.08 -9.43
C LEU A 398 -4.78 -4.35 -9.24
N LEU A 399 -5.22 -5.60 -9.35
CA LEU A 399 -6.62 -6.00 -9.12
C LEU A 399 -7.05 -5.74 -7.67
N SER A 400 -6.14 -5.88 -6.69
CA SER A 400 -6.42 -5.55 -5.29
C SER A 400 -6.64 -4.03 -5.12
N MET A 401 -5.78 -3.22 -5.73
CA MET A 401 -5.92 -1.76 -5.75
C MET A 401 -7.20 -1.34 -6.48
N LEU A 402 -7.55 -1.95 -7.61
CA LEU A 402 -8.81 -1.69 -8.30
C LEU A 402 -10.01 -2.04 -7.42
N GLY A 403 -10.01 -3.22 -6.77
CA GLY A 403 -11.10 -3.64 -5.90
C GLY A 403 -11.29 -2.72 -4.69
N SER A 404 -10.21 -2.20 -4.11
CA SER A 404 -10.26 -1.33 -2.93
C SER A 404 -10.42 0.17 -3.25
N LEU A 405 -9.68 0.70 -4.22
CA LEU A 405 -9.72 2.12 -4.58
C LEU A 405 -10.91 2.42 -5.49
N VAL A 406 -11.11 1.67 -6.57
CA VAL A 406 -12.25 1.90 -7.48
C VAL A 406 -13.52 1.27 -6.93
N GLY A 407 -13.43 0.05 -6.41
CA GLY A 407 -14.59 -0.68 -5.89
C GLY A 407 -15.12 -0.10 -4.58
N THR A 408 -14.32 -0.09 -3.51
CA THR A 408 -14.84 0.24 -2.17
C THR A 408 -14.79 1.73 -1.83
N GLN A 409 -13.72 2.46 -2.17
CA GLN A 409 -13.60 3.88 -1.82
C GLN A 409 -14.62 4.74 -2.59
N ILE A 410 -14.67 4.64 -3.92
CA ILE A 410 -15.62 5.42 -4.74
C ILE A 410 -17.06 5.08 -4.34
N TYR A 411 -17.36 3.79 -4.15
CA TYR A 411 -18.71 3.39 -3.73
C TYR A 411 -19.09 3.94 -2.35
N THR A 412 -18.13 4.00 -1.41
CA THR A 412 -18.34 4.65 -0.10
C THR A 412 -18.68 6.14 -0.28
N GLN A 413 -18.00 6.84 -1.18
CA GLN A 413 -18.28 8.24 -1.47
C GLN A 413 -19.65 8.43 -2.13
N ILE A 414 -20.08 7.51 -3.01
CA ILE A 414 -21.43 7.55 -3.61
C ILE A 414 -22.50 7.33 -2.52
N LEU A 415 -22.30 6.36 -1.62
CA LEU A 415 -23.29 6.02 -0.60
C LEU A 415 -23.44 7.10 0.48
N PHE A 416 -22.35 7.76 0.88
CA PHE A 416 -22.34 8.75 1.96
C PHE A 416 -22.12 10.20 1.48
N GLY A 417 -22.09 10.42 0.17
CA GLY A 417 -21.95 11.74 -0.42
C GLY A 417 -23.19 12.61 -0.26
N LYS A 418 -23.03 13.92 -0.51
CA LYS A 418 -24.11 14.92 -0.48
C LYS A 418 -25.13 14.73 -1.61
N THR A 419 -24.74 14.06 -2.69
CA THR A 419 -25.60 13.78 -3.85
C THR A 419 -26.55 12.60 -3.57
N PRO A 420 -27.72 12.56 -4.23
CA PRO A 420 -28.59 11.38 -4.19
C PRO A 420 -27.84 10.17 -4.77
N VAL A 421 -28.05 8.99 -4.17
CA VAL A 421 -27.46 7.75 -4.66
C VAL A 421 -28.11 7.40 -6.00
N PRO A 422 -27.35 7.22 -7.08
CA PRO A 422 -27.91 6.74 -8.35
C PRO A 422 -28.53 5.35 -8.17
N ASP A 423 -29.69 5.09 -8.79
CA ASP A 423 -30.38 3.80 -8.65
C ASP A 423 -29.50 2.61 -9.06
N LEU A 424 -28.69 2.78 -10.09
CA LEU A 424 -27.74 1.77 -10.58
C LEU A 424 -26.69 1.39 -9.51
N ALA A 425 -26.35 2.30 -8.60
CA ALA A 425 -25.38 2.02 -7.55
C ALA A 425 -25.86 0.90 -6.61
N TRP A 426 -27.18 0.75 -6.41
CA TRP A 426 -27.76 -0.33 -5.61
C TRP A 426 -27.69 -1.71 -6.27
N ALA A 427 -27.45 -1.78 -7.58
CA ALA A 427 -27.22 -3.06 -8.27
C ALA A 427 -25.80 -3.61 -8.03
N LEU A 428 -24.83 -2.74 -7.72
CA LEU A 428 -23.43 -3.12 -7.54
C LEU A 428 -23.20 -4.14 -6.40
N PRO A 429 -23.82 -4.01 -5.20
CA PRO A 429 -23.78 -5.04 -4.15
C PRO A 429 -24.17 -6.43 -4.63
N VAL A 430 -25.24 -6.53 -5.43
CA VAL A 430 -25.74 -7.81 -5.96
C VAL A 430 -24.71 -8.42 -6.91
N ALA A 431 -24.17 -7.62 -7.82
CA ALA A 431 -23.11 -8.04 -8.73
C ALA A 431 -21.83 -8.46 -7.97
N ALA A 432 -21.45 -7.73 -6.92
CA ALA A 432 -20.29 -8.00 -6.10
C ALA A 432 -20.41 -9.35 -5.35
N VAL A 433 -21.60 -9.65 -4.79
CA VAL A 433 -21.87 -10.94 -4.15
C VAL A 433 -21.87 -12.07 -5.17
N ALA A 434 -22.55 -11.90 -6.31
CA ALA A 434 -22.58 -12.90 -7.37
C ALA A 434 -21.15 -13.22 -7.86
N PHE A 435 -20.34 -12.18 -8.07
CA PHE A 435 -18.94 -12.31 -8.43
C PHE A 435 -18.12 -13.06 -7.36
N ALA A 436 -18.25 -12.68 -6.08
CA ALA A 436 -17.56 -13.37 -4.98
C ALA A 436 -17.93 -14.86 -4.91
N LEU A 437 -19.22 -15.20 -5.07
CA LEU A 437 -19.70 -16.58 -5.08
C LEU A 437 -19.13 -17.37 -6.27
N LEU A 438 -19.10 -16.76 -7.45
CA LEU A 438 -18.50 -17.35 -8.64
C LEU A 438 -17.01 -17.63 -8.44
N MET A 439 -16.26 -16.63 -7.97
CA MET A 439 -14.82 -16.76 -7.70
C MET A 439 -14.52 -17.76 -6.60
N ALA A 440 -15.28 -17.76 -5.51
CA ALA A 440 -15.14 -18.73 -4.41
C ALA A 440 -15.33 -20.19 -4.88
N ARG A 441 -16.12 -20.42 -5.94
CA ARG A 441 -16.32 -21.75 -6.53
C ARG A 441 -15.28 -22.11 -7.57
N LEU A 442 -14.92 -21.18 -8.46
CA LEU A 442 -14.07 -21.47 -9.63
C LEU A 442 -12.57 -21.32 -9.32
N ALA A 443 -12.20 -20.27 -8.59
CA ALA A 443 -10.80 -19.91 -8.38
C ALA A 443 -9.98 -20.95 -7.58
N PRO A 444 -10.53 -21.71 -6.60
CA PRO A 444 -9.77 -22.77 -5.93
C PRO A 444 -9.27 -23.85 -6.89
N ARG A 445 -10.09 -24.22 -7.89
CA ARG A 445 -9.74 -25.24 -8.88
C ARG A 445 -8.65 -24.74 -9.82
N ALA A 446 -8.77 -23.49 -10.27
CA ALA A 446 -7.74 -22.85 -11.08
C ALA A 446 -6.41 -22.72 -10.31
N LEU A 447 -6.47 -22.28 -9.03
CA LEU A 447 -5.29 -22.13 -8.18
C LEU A 447 -4.56 -23.45 -7.94
N ALA A 448 -5.30 -24.55 -7.80
CA ALA A 448 -4.72 -25.87 -7.59
C ALA A 448 -3.97 -26.41 -8.81
N ARG A 449 -4.37 -25.98 -10.02
CA ARG A 449 -3.72 -26.34 -11.30
C ARG A 449 -2.56 -25.42 -11.64
N ALA A 450 -2.55 -24.21 -11.10
CA ALA A 450 -1.48 -23.25 -11.35
C ALA A 450 -0.19 -23.69 -10.66
N ASP A 451 0.95 -23.42 -11.31
CA ASP A 451 2.25 -23.57 -10.67
C ASP A 451 2.40 -22.54 -9.56
N TRP A 452 2.68 -23.05 -8.36
CA TRP A 452 3.00 -22.19 -7.23
C TRP A 452 4.49 -21.87 -7.31
N PRO A 453 4.91 -20.62 -7.02
CA PRO A 453 6.32 -20.30 -6.98
C PRO A 453 7.03 -21.24 -5.99
N ILE A 454 7.95 -22.05 -6.51
CA ILE A 454 8.83 -22.94 -5.72
C ILE A 454 9.93 -22.10 -5.06
N GLU A 455 10.24 -20.94 -5.63
CA GLU A 455 11.28 -20.06 -5.12
C GLU A 455 10.74 -19.19 -3.98
N PRO A 456 11.28 -19.28 -2.75
CA PRO A 456 11.25 -18.14 -1.87
C PRO A 456 11.92 -16.98 -2.64
N PRO A 457 11.35 -15.76 -2.64
CA PRO A 457 12.14 -14.60 -3.08
C PRO A 457 13.45 -14.64 -2.28
N ALA A 458 14.58 -14.65 -2.99
CA ALA A 458 15.90 -14.75 -2.39
C ALA A 458 15.98 -13.78 -1.20
N LEU A 459 16.34 -14.34 -0.04
CA LEU A 459 16.35 -13.68 1.27
C LEU A 459 17.16 -12.39 1.28
#